data_AF-A0A6N7Q1J5-F1
#
_entry.id   AF-A0A6N7Q1J5-F1
#
_cell.length_a   1.000
_cell.length_b   1.000
_cell.length_c   1.000
_cell.angle_alpha   90.00
_cell.angle_beta   90.00
_cell.angle_gamma   90.00
#
_symmetry.space_group_name_H-M   'P 1'
#
loop_
_entity.id
_entity.type
_entity.pdbx_description
1 polymer ?
#
loop_
_entity_poly.entity_id
_entity_poly.type
_entity_poly.pdbx_seq_one_letter_code
_entity_poly.pdbx_strand_id
1 'polypeptide(L)'
;MKQSKKKPAKNWQPRMPHGLYTTGFDDIARRWHKNPKAPAGLVHQIQIEMALEGFRVAEGLIVAPSVCSHVFGENVVLCRLIDAFGVEGVEQLLEEGALQFLLWRPMIVYMQNRLEGVEPIIGGNHNSLAHSDPEASVEMGLKGGWTEVPWVKLQRLAKLAIERTHLPAENVPHDAVKAVIDAYDRGRLRKLGFDPEIPRYRLNDDRRGDLSGMAEGIAMGVVLQGLEFDVHESEVAWKHLMRMKDFVDAYGAVKAVEQGLRVENLPNIPALLLKRVIGLRDIVKLRNDPATQELRRWLWEQPDPHDADAVARAWLAAITNNPLKDRSWFKMARLTAFSVLGGVAGVATGSPVGMAASILAGTALNFALGAADTFGVESLLTKPSPRRFADVLRQKIAAHQAPAQLPEGNRKQRRAQEARKRKAK
;
A
#
# COMPACT_ATOMS: atom_id res chain seq x y z
N MET A 1 -8.39 -12.24 -49.37
CA MET A 1 -7.93 -11.75 -48.04
C MET A 1 -7.33 -12.91 -47.27
N LYS A 2 -6.00 -12.94 -47.07
CA LYS A 2 -5.33 -13.97 -46.25
C LYS A 2 -5.51 -13.58 -44.77
N GLN A 3 -6.24 -14.40 -44.02
CA GLN A 3 -6.35 -14.24 -42.56
C GLN A 3 -4.96 -14.43 -41.95
N SER A 4 -4.38 -13.32 -41.47
CA SER A 4 -3.17 -13.34 -40.65
C SER A 4 -3.46 -14.09 -39.36
N LYS A 5 -2.87 -15.29 -39.22
CA LYS A 5 -2.86 -16.03 -37.96
C LYS A 5 -2.10 -15.19 -36.94
N LYS A 6 -2.81 -14.51 -36.05
CA LYS A 6 -2.21 -13.85 -34.88
C LYS A 6 -1.42 -14.91 -34.11
N LYS A 7 -0.10 -14.73 -34.01
CA LYS A 7 0.74 -15.52 -33.11
C LYS A 7 0.16 -15.38 -31.70
N PRO A 8 0.02 -16.48 -30.94
CA PRO A 8 -0.40 -16.40 -29.54
C PRO A 8 0.56 -15.45 -28.81
N ALA A 9 -0.01 -14.52 -28.04
CA ALA A 9 0.75 -13.59 -27.22
C ALA A 9 1.72 -14.40 -26.35
N LYS A 10 2.97 -13.96 -26.31
CA LYS A 10 4.05 -14.54 -25.50
C LYS A 10 3.50 -14.77 -24.09
N ASN A 11 3.53 -16.02 -23.59
CA ASN A 11 3.07 -16.37 -22.24
C ASN A 11 3.66 -15.39 -21.23
N TRP A 12 2.85 -14.45 -20.76
CA TRP A 12 3.21 -13.53 -19.70
C TRP A 12 3.26 -14.36 -18.42
N GLN A 13 4.46 -14.51 -17.85
CA GLN A 13 4.59 -15.09 -16.51
C GLN A 13 4.54 -13.93 -15.51
N PRO A 14 3.66 -13.99 -14.50
CA PRO A 14 3.62 -13.00 -13.45
C PRO A 14 4.98 -12.96 -12.76
N ARG A 15 5.60 -11.78 -12.75
CA ARG A 15 6.87 -11.53 -12.04
C ARG A 15 6.53 -10.85 -10.73
N MET A 16 7.13 -11.30 -9.64
CA MET A 16 7.05 -10.60 -8.35
C MET A 16 7.67 -9.20 -8.50
N PRO A 17 6.94 -8.11 -8.24
CA PRO A 17 7.48 -6.75 -8.30
C PRO A 17 8.51 -6.59 -7.19
N HIS A 18 9.46 -5.69 -7.39
CA HIS A 18 10.48 -5.41 -6.38
C HIS A 18 9.89 -4.69 -5.18
N GLY A 19 8.78 -3.97 -5.37
CA GLY A 19 8.08 -3.27 -4.29
C GLY A 19 6.87 -2.47 -4.74
N LEU A 20 6.12 -1.97 -3.77
CA LEU A 20 5.00 -1.04 -3.95
C LEU A 20 5.50 0.39 -3.77
N TYR A 21 5.14 1.28 -4.68
CA TYR A 21 5.52 2.69 -4.62
C TYR A 21 4.39 3.56 -4.06
N THR A 22 4.61 4.39 -3.04
CA THR A 22 3.59 5.32 -2.47
C THR A 22 4.03 6.79 -2.53
N THR A 23 3.07 7.71 -2.68
CA THR A 23 3.28 9.18 -2.59
C THR A 23 2.68 9.82 -1.35
N GLY A 24 1.81 9.12 -0.60
CA GLY A 24 0.89 9.76 0.34
C GLY A 24 1.59 10.56 1.46
N PHE A 25 2.68 10.01 2.03
CA PHE A 25 3.44 10.74 3.05
C PHE A 25 4.14 11.99 2.51
N ASP A 26 4.66 11.95 1.28
CA ASP A 26 5.29 13.12 0.66
C ASP A 26 4.24 14.18 0.31
N ASP A 27 3.06 13.78 -0.16
CA ASP A 27 1.95 14.69 -0.46
C ASP A 27 1.46 15.41 0.81
N ILE A 28 1.36 14.70 1.94
CA ILE A 28 1.05 15.31 3.24
C ILE A 28 2.20 16.24 3.66
N ALA A 29 3.46 15.79 3.54
CA ALA A 29 4.62 16.59 3.88
C ALA A 29 4.71 17.90 3.08
N ARG A 30 4.50 17.86 1.77
CA ARG A 30 4.52 19.03 0.90
C ARG A 30 3.40 20.00 1.21
N ARG A 31 2.18 19.52 1.45
CA ARG A 31 1.02 20.38 1.74
C ARG A 31 1.13 21.07 3.09
N TRP A 32 1.79 20.42 4.07
CA TRP A 32 1.74 20.82 5.47
C TRP A 32 3.10 21.13 6.10
N HIS A 33 4.01 20.17 6.13
CA HIS A 33 5.28 20.31 6.85
C HIS A 33 6.27 21.23 6.12
N LYS A 34 6.31 21.18 4.78
CA LYS A 34 7.19 22.00 3.93
C LYS A 34 6.53 23.31 3.48
N ASN A 35 5.24 23.51 3.76
CA ASN A 35 4.49 24.65 3.27
C ASN A 35 4.35 25.73 4.35
N PRO A 36 5.06 26.87 4.24
CA PRO A 36 4.96 27.95 5.23
C PRO A 36 3.58 28.63 5.27
N LYS A 37 2.74 28.41 4.24
CA LYS A 37 1.36 28.92 4.16
C LYS A 37 0.32 27.91 4.66
N ALA A 38 0.75 26.78 5.23
CA ALA A 38 -0.14 25.76 5.74
C ALA A 38 -1.02 26.29 6.89
N PRO A 39 -2.35 26.07 6.87
CA PRO A 39 -3.25 26.50 7.95
C PRO A 39 -2.91 25.89 9.32
N ALA A 40 -2.52 26.71 10.30
CA ALA A 40 -2.18 26.24 11.65
C ALA A 40 -3.34 25.54 12.40
N GLY A 41 -4.60 25.78 12.00
CA GLY A 41 -5.78 25.20 12.65
C GLY A 41 -6.10 23.75 12.29
N LEU A 42 -5.38 23.13 11.34
CA LEU A 42 -5.73 21.81 10.80
C LEU A 42 -4.85 20.66 11.32
N VAL A 43 -4.11 20.87 12.40
CA VAL A 43 -3.19 19.88 13.00
C VAL A 43 -3.85 18.52 13.22
N HIS A 44 -5.08 18.48 13.74
CA HIS A 44 -5.78 17.21 14.00
C HIS A 44 -6.12 16.45 12.72
N GLN A 45 -6.56 17.14 11.66
CA GLN A 45 -6.83 16.52 10.38
C GLN A 45 -5.56 15.93 9.77
N ILE A 46 -4.44 16.66 9.86
CA ILE A 46 -3.13 16.17 9.39
C ILE A 46 -2.73 14.91 10.14
N GLN A 47 -2.91 14.87 11.47
CA GLN A 47 -2.63 13.66 12.26
C GLN A 47 -3.47 12.46 11.80
N ILE A 48 -4.74 12.67 11.44
CA ILE A 48 -5.60 11.63 10.88
C ILE A 48 -5.07 11.17 9.50
N GLU A 49 -4.78 12.10 8.59
CA GLU A 49 -4.24 11.78 7.26
C GLU A 49 -2.91 10.99 7.38
N MET A 50 -2.03 11.42 8.28
CA MET A 50 -0.76 10.75 8.61
C MET A 50 -0.98 9.33 9.14
N ALA A 51 -1.96 9.13 10.02
CA ALA A 51 -2.27 7.81 10.56
C ALA A 51 -2.83 6.88 9.49
N LEU A 52 -3.73 7.38 8.64
CA LEU A 52 -4.29 6.62 7.51
C LEU A 52 -3.20 6.20 6.53
N GLU A 53 -2.26 7.10 6.23
CA GLU A 53 -1.13 6.76 5.37
C GLU A 53 -0.19 5.75 6.02
N GLY A 54 0.03 5.85 7.33
CA GLY A 54 0.75 4.82 8.09
C GLY A 54 0.10 3.44 7.99
N PHE A 55 -1.23 3.36 7.95
CA PHE A 55 -1.95 2.09 7.78
C PHE A 55 -1.74 1.49 6.39
N ARG A 56 -1.69 2.32 5.34
CA ARG A 56 -1.46 1.89 3.96
C ARG A 56 -0.04 1.39 3.74
N VAL A 57 0.95 2.13 4.25
CA VAL A 57 2.35 1.67 4.24
C VAL A 57 2.50 0.38 5.01
N ALA A 58 1.84 0.25 6.17
CA ALA A 58 1.86 -0.99 6.94
C ALA A 58 1.27 -2.17 6.15
N GLU A 59 0.14 -1.98 5.46
CA GLU A 59 -0.44 -3.01 4.59
C GLU A 59 0.49 -3.37 3.43
N GLY A 60 1.07 -2.37 2.75
CA GLY A 60 2.06 -2.56 1.70
C GLY A 60 3.27 -3.37 2.18
N LEU A 61 3.78 -3.09 3.39
CA LEU A 61 4.87 -3.84 4.01
C LEU A 61 4.49 -5.29 4.35
N ILE A 62 3.21 -5.64 4.48
CA ILE A 62 2.79 -7.03 4.68
C ILE A 62 2.71 -7.78 3.34
N VAL A 63 2.20 -7.14 2.28
CA VAL A 63 1.92 -7.83 1.01
C VAL A 63 3.08 -7.81 0.01
N ALA A 64 3.97 -6.83 0.10
CA ALA A 64 5.01 -6.60 -0.91
C ALA A 64 6.43 -6.96 -0.43
N PRO A 65 7.35 -7.29 -1.36
CA PRO A 65 8.76 -7.45 -1.05
C PRO A 65 9.42 -6.18 -0.54
N SER A 66 8.99 -5.00 -0.98
CA SER A 66 9.40 -3.73 -0.40
C SER A 66 8.32 -2.66 -0.60
N VAL A 67 8.44 -1.54 0.11
CA VAL A 67 7.68 -0.32 -0.13
C VAL A 67 8.68 0.80 -0.43
N CYS A 68 8.51 1.46 -1.58
CA CYS A 68 9.29 2.61 -2.01
C CYS A 68 8.47 3.89 -1.80
N SER A 69 8.94 4.81 -0.97
CA SER A 69 8.24 6.07 -0.75
C SER A 69 8.80 7.17 -1.64
N HIS A 70 7.92 7.91 -2.32
CA HIS A 70 8.28 9.15 -2.99
C HIS A 70 8.87 10.15 -2.01
N VAL A 71 9.87 10.91 -2.44
CA VAL A 71 10.47 12.01 -1.66
C VAL A 71 10.72 13.18 -2.59
N PHE A 72 10.15 14.34 -2.31
CA PHE A 72 10.40 15.57 -3.07
C PHE A 72 11.22 16.56 -2.25
N GLY A 73 12.54 16.66 -2.50
CA GLY A 73 13.42 17.50 -1.69
C GLY A 73 13.84 16.81 -0.40
N GLU A 74 13.77 17.48 0.74
CA GLU A 74 14.21 16.89 2.01
C GLU A 74 13.33 15.69 2.41
N ASN A 75 13.93 14.65 2.98
CA ASN A 75 13.23 13.41 3.31
C ASN A 75 12.41 13.50 4.61
N VAL A 76 11.34 14.32 4.61
CA VAL A 76 10.33 14.36 5.70
C VAL A 76 9.71 12.98 5.89
N VAL A 77 9.52 12.24 4.79
CA VAL A 77 8.84 10.94 4.81
C VAL A 77 9.53 9.98 5.76
N LEU A 78 10.86 9.94 5.74
CA LEU A 78 11.64 9.15 6.70
C LEU A 78 11.34 9.53 8.16
N CYS A 79 11.21 10.82 8.47
CA CYS A 79 10.87 11.28 9.80
C CYS A 79 9.48 10.80 10.23
N ARG A 80 8.52 10.84 9.31
CA ARG A 80 7.16 10.36 9.56
C ARG A 80 7.08 8.85 9.76
N LEU A 81 7.89 8.10 9.02
CA LEU A 81 8.03 6.67 9.21
C LEU A 81 8.68 6.35 10.57
N ILE A 82 9.65 7.15 11.03
CA ILE A 82 10.21 7.05 12.38
C ILE A 82 9.12 7.30 13.44
N ASP A 83 8.27 8.31 13.26
CA ASP A 83 7.17 8.58 14.18
C ASP A 83 6.18 7.40 14.24
N ALA A 84 5.89 6.78 13.09
CA ALA A 84 4.96 5.66 12.95
C ALA A 84 5.49 4.32 13.49
N PHE A 85 6.70 3.94 13.07
CA PHE A 85 7.28 2.60 13.32
C PHE A 85 8.36 2.59 14.41
N GLY A 86 8.83 3.76 14.83
CA GLY A 86 9.99 3.90 15.71
C GLY A 86 11.32 3.74 14.96
N VAL A 87 12.39 4.27 15.54
CA VAL A 87 13.75 4.24 14.95
C VAL A 87 14.19 2.81 14.64
N GLU A 88 14.10 1.91 15.62
CA GLU A 88 14.49 0.50 15.46
C GLU A 88 13.69 -0.21 14.36
N GLY A 89 12.39 0.07 14.29
CA GLY A 89 11.52 -0.51 13.27
C GLY A 89 11.89 -0.05 11.86
N VAL A 90 12.14 1.25 11.68
CA VAL A 90 12.58 1.80 10.40
C VAL A 90 13.98 1.30 10.03
N GLU A 91 14.91 1.25 10.98
CA GLU A 91 16.26 0.73 10.76
C GLU A 91 16.22 -0.72 10.26
N GLN A 92 15.45 -1.58 10.92
CA GLN A 92 15.26 -2.97 10.49
C GLN A 92 14.66 -3.07 9.08
N LEU A 93 13.64 -2.25 8.77
CA LEU A 93 13.02 -2.23 7.43
C LEU A 93 14.02 -1.80 6.34
N LEU A 94 14.92 -0.86 6.63
CA LEU A 94 15.95 -0.43 5.68
C LEU A 94 17.05 -1.49 5.51
N GLU A 95 17.46 -2.15 6.59
CA GLU A 95 18.45 -3.24 6.54
C GLU A 95 17.96 -4.39 5.65
N GLU A 96 16.71 -4.80 5.83
CA GLU A 96 16.05 -5.85 5.06
C GLU A 96 15.75 -5.45 3.60
N GLY A 97 15.95 -4.18 3.22
CA GLY A 97 15.54 -3.65 1.92
C GLY A 97 14.02 -3.58 1.74
N ALA A 98 13.27 -3.73 2.84
CA ALA A 98 11.82 -3.69 2.89
C ALA A 98 11.27 -2.26 2.71
N LEU A 99 12.05 -1.26 3.07
CA LEU A 99 11.74 0.16 2.88
C LEU A 99 12.79 0.78 1.97
N GLN A 100 12.34 1.57 1.01
CA GLN A 100 13.16 2.27 0.03
C GLN A 100 12.58 3.67 -0.21
N PHE A 101 13.36 4.55 -0.83
CA PHE A 101 12.92 5.89 -1.19
C PHE A 101 13.20 6.17 -2.66
N LEU A 102 12.36 7.00 -3.28
CA LEU A 102 12.61 7.56 -4.59
C LEU A 102 12.71 9.08 -4.46
N LEU A 103 13.94 9.60 -4.50
CA LEU A 103 14.18 11.04 -4.47
C LEU A 103 13.84 11.63 -5.84
N TRP A 104 12.72 12.33 -5.92
CA TRP A 104 12.19 12.87 -7.17
C TRP A 104 12.87 14.18 -7.54
N ARG A 105 13.79 14.08 -8.50
CA ARG A 105 14.41 15.23 -9.18
C ARG A 105 13.77 15.67 -10.50
N PRO A 106 13.06 14.82 -11.27
CA PRO A 106 12.43 15.27 -12.51
C PRO A 106 11.48 16.44 -12.25
N MET A 107 11.55 17.44 -13.12
CA MET A 107 10.73 18.64 -13.07
C MET A 107 10.20 18.91 -14.47
N ILE A 108 8.89 18.80 -14.65
CA ILE A 108 8.23 19.16 -15.89
C ILE A 108 7.34 20.37 -15.62
N VAL A 109 7.62 21.45 -16.34
CA VAL A 109 6.93 22.73 -16.18
C VAL A 109 6.28 23.15 -17.48
N TYR A 110 5.27 24.01 -17.37
CA TYR A 110 4.67 24.65 -18.52
C TYR A 110 4.62 26.17 -18.34
N MET A 111 4.65 26.88 -19.46
CA MET A 111 4.57 28.34 -19.47
C MET A 111 3.13 28.78 -19.18
N GLN A 112 2.92 29.58 -18.13
CA GLN A 112 1.60 30.16 -17.82
C GLN A 112 1.18 31.20 -18.87
N ASN A 113 2.13 31.96 -19.39
CA ASN A 113 1.89 32.95 -20.43
C ASN A 113 2.18 32.37 -21.82
N ARG A 114 1.32 32.69 -22.79
CA ARG A 114 1.57 32.33 -24.20
C ARG A 114 2.68 33.21 -24.75
N LEU A 115 3.70 32.59 -25.31
CA LEU A 115 4.76 33.26 -26.04
C LEU A 115 4.84 32.64 -27.43
N GLU A 116 4.71 33.48 -28.46
CA GLU A 116 4.70 32.99 -29.85
C GLU A 116 6.05 32.34 -30.19
N GLY A 117 5.98 31.12 -30.76
CA GLY A 117 7.17 30.34 -31.14
C GLY A 117 7.89 29.62 -30.00
N VAL A 118 7.43 29.73 -28.75
CA VAL A 118 8.06 29.06 -27.59
C VAL A 118 7.31 27.78 -27.23
N GLU A 119 8.05 26.70 -26.98
CA GLU A 119 7.46 25.43 -26.55
C GLU A 119 6.68 25.58 -25.22
N PRO A 120 5.45 25.04 -25.13
CA PRO A 120 4.61 25.29 -23.97
C PRO A 120 5.04 24.50 -22.74
N ILE A 121 5.75 23.38 -22.92
CA ILE A 121 6.20 22.49 -21.84
C ILE A 121 7.71 22.25 -21.96
N ILE A 122 8.40 22.18 -20.82
CA ILE A 122 9.85 21.97 -20.75
C ILE A 122 10.13 20.95 -19.65
N GLY A 123 10.98 19.97 -19.97
CA GLY A 123 11.53 19.04 -19.00
C GLY A 123 12.86 19.55 -18.47
N GLY A 124 13.12 19.33 -17.19
CA GLY A 124 14.38 19.61 -16.53
C GLY A 124 14.48 18.83 -15.22
N ASN A 125 15.52 19.10 -14.43
CA ASN A 125 15.69 18.50 -13.12
C ASN A 125 15.87 19.59 -12.06
N HIS A 126 15.39 19.31 -10.85
CA HIS A 126 15.83 20.05 -9.67
C HIS A 126 17.33 19.81 -9.44
N ASN A 127 18.06 20.89 -9.13
CA ASN A 127 19.51 20.87 -8.92
C ASN A 127 19.95 21.27 -7.51
N SER A 128 19.00 21.65 -6.64
CA SER A 128 19.31 21.86 -5.23
C SER A 128 19.68 20.54 -4.58
N LEU A 129 20.65 20.55 -3.66
CA LEU A 129 21.12 19.35 -2.96
C LEU A 129 19.98 18.51 -2.38
N ALA A 130 18.98 19.14 -1.76
CA ALA A 130 17.80 18.45 -1.22
C ALA A 130 17.08 17.55 -2.24
N HIS A 131 17.12 17.88 -3.53
CA HIS A 131 16.40 17.15 -4.59
C HIS A 131 17.33 16.28 -5.45
N SER A 132 18.64 16.55 -5.46
CA SER A 132 19.58 15.89 -6.36
C SER A 132 20.60 14.99 -5.65
N ASP A 133 20.70 15.08 -4.33
CA ASP A 133 21.64 14.33 -3.51
C ASP A 133 20.88 13.58 -2.40
N PRO A 134 20.84 12.23 -2.44
CA PRO A 134 20.24 11.41 -1.39
C PRO A 134 20.78 11.69 0.02
N GLU A 135 22.08 11.97 0.16
CA GLU A 135 22.69 12.28 1.45
C GLU A 135 22.13 13.59 2.00
N ALA A 136 22.19 14.66 1.21
CA ALA A 136 21.63 15.94 1.60
C ALA A 136 20.12 15.85 1.89
N SER A 137 19.34 15.14 1.05
CA SER A 137 17.90 14.95 1.27
C SER A 137 17.61 14.30 2.64
N VAL A 138 18.30 13.20 2.96
CA VAL A 138 18.13 12.47 4.22
C VAL A 138 18.60 13.31 5.41
N GLU A 139 19.78 13.91 5.33
CA GLU A 139 20.31 14.72 6.41
C GLU A 139 19.45 15.95 6.71
N MET A 140 19.01 16.67 5.67
CA MET A 140 18.13 17.82 5.83
C MET A 140 16.78 17.41 6.44
N GLY A 141 16.25 16.25 6.06
CA GLY A 141 15.05 15.70 6.68
C GLY A 141 15.21 15.45 8.18
N LEU A 142 16.25 14.70 8.55
CA LEU A 142 16.47 14.26 9.94
C LEU A 142 17.00 15.37 10.86
N LYS A 143 17.78 16.33 10.34
CA LYS A 143 18.31 17.48 11.09
C LYS A 143 17.37 18.68 11.07
N GLY A 144 16.40 18.73 10.15
CA GLY A 144 15.51 19.87 9.91
C GLY A 144 14.43 20.12 10.97
N GLY A 145 14.47 19.44 12.12
CA GLY A 145 13.49 19.60 13.19
C GLY A 145 12.16 18.89 12.92
N TRP A 146 12.14 17.94 11.99
CA TRP A 146 10.95 17.13 11.67
C TRP A 146 10.92 15.81 12.42
N THR A 147 11.80 15.59 13.37
CA THR A 147 11.72 14.48 14.30
C THR A 147 12.26 14.94 15.64
N GLU A 148 11.65 14.47 16.73
CA GLU A 148 12.10 14.73 18.09
C GLU A 148 13.33 13.88 18.46
N VAL A 149 13.71 12.92 17.60
CA VAL A 149 14.83 12.03 17.86
C VAL A 149 16.15 12.76 17.57
N PRO A 150 17.10 12.82 18.53
CA PRO A 150 18.39 13.47 18.29
C PRO A 150 19.19 12.82 17.16
N TRP A 151 19.83 13.64 16.33
CA TRP A 151 20.66 13.21 15.19
C TRP A 151 21.65 12.09 15.52
N VAL A 152 22.30 12.14 16.69
CA VAL A 152 23.26 11.13 17.15
C VAL A 152 22.65 9.72 17.14
N LYS A 153 21.35 9.58 17.42
CA LYS A 153 20.65 8.28 17.41
C LYS A 153 20.19 7.85 16.01
N LEU A 154 20.31 8.72 15.02
CA LEU A 154 19.80 8.53 13.67
C LEU A 154 20.89 8.31 12.63
N GLN A 155 22.18 8.45 12.98
CA GLN A 155 23.28 8.39 12.01
C GLN A 155 23.35 7.06 11.26
N ARG A 156 23.16 5.93 11.95
CA ARG A 156 23.12 4.60 11.32
C ARG A 156 21.92 4.49 10.36
N LEU A 157 20.74 4.86 10.85
CA LEU A 157 19.51 4.87 10.06
C LEU A 157 19.64 5.79 8.83
N ALA A 158 20.27 6.96 8.97
CA ALA A 158 20.53 7.89 7.87
C ALA A 158 21.39 7.24 6.79
N LYS A 159 22.48 6.58 7.15
CA LYS A 159 23.33 5.84 6.21
C LYS A 159 22.53 4.78 5.45
N LEU A 160 21.72 3.99 6.15
CA LEU A 160 20.86 2.98 5.53
C LEU A 160 19.82 3.62 4.59
N ALA A 161 19.20 4.73 4.99
CA ALA A 161 18.22 5.44 4.16
C ALA A 161 18.86 5.99 2.88
N ILE A 162 20.08 6.51 2.96
CA ILE A 162 20.86 6.97 1.79
C ILE A 162 21.11 5.81 0.83
N GLU A 163 21.58 4.67 1.33
CA GLU A 163 21.83 3.45 0.53
C GLU A 163 20.54 2.87 -0.10
N ARG A 164 19.37 3.14 0.52
CA ARG A 164 18.05 2.70 0.03
C ARG A 164 17.29 3.79 -0.75
N THR A 165 17.94 4.90 -1.10
CA THR A 165 17.33 5.97 -1.89
C THR A 165 17.75 5.90 -3.35
N HIS A 166 16.76 5.79 -4.22
CA HIS A 166 16.92 5.81 -5.67
C HIS A 166 16.82 7.23 -6.21
N LEU A 167 17.59 7.52 -7.25
CA LEU A 167 17.56 8.79 -7.96
C LEU A 167 17.22 8.53 -9.45
N PRO A 168 16.11 9.09 -9.99
CA PRO A 168 15.76 8.98 -11.41
C PRO A 168 16.90 9.45 -12.32
N ALA A 169 17.04 8.92 -13.54
CA ALA A 169 18.05 9.41 -14.48
C ALA A 169 17.74 10.84 -14.99
N GLU A 170 18.77 11.64 -15.32
CA GLU A 170 18.62 13.07 -15.67
C GLU A 170 17.82 13.31 -16.95
N ASN A 171 17.87 12.38 -17.88
CA ASN A 171 17.21 12.49 -19.18
C ASN A 171 15.71 12.19 -19.13
N VAL A 172 15.22 11.52 -18.08
CA VAL A 172 13.80 11.12 -17.93
C VAL A 172 12.81 12.26 -18.24
N PRO A 173 12.90 13.46 -17.63
CA PRO A 173 11.95 14.54 -17.89
C PRO A 173 12.00 15.03 -19.35
N HIS A 174 13.18 15.06 -19.97
CA HIS A 174 13.34 15.44 -21.38
C HIS A 174 12.73 14.41 -22.33
N ASP A 175 12.98 13.13 -22.07
CA ASP A 175 12.43 12.02 -22.87
C ASP A 175 10.91 11.96 -22.76
N ALA A 176 10.35 12.19 -21.56
CA ALA A 176 8.91 12.23 -21.35
C ALA A 176 8.25 13.39 -22.08
N VAL A 177 8.82 14.60 -22.00
CA VAL A 177 8.33 15.77 -22.76
C VAL A 177 8.40 15.52 -24.26
N LYS A 178 9.51 14.98 -24.75
CA LYS A 178 9.68 14.62 -26.17
C LYS A 178 8.62 13.60 -26.62
N ALA A 179 8.34 12.59 -25.81
CA ALA A 179 7.32 11.58 -26.12
C ALA A 179 5.91 12.19 -26.24
N VAL A 180 5.55 13.11 -25.35
CA VAL A 180 4.26 13.82 -25.41
C VAL A 180 4.18 14.76 -26.61
N ILE A 181 5.25 15.52 -26.89
CA ILE A 181 5.31 16.41 -28.05
C ILE A 181 5.20 15.61 -29.37
N ASP A 182 5.96 14.53 -29.50
CA ASP A 182 5.88 13.62 -30.66
C ASP A 182 4.48 13.01 -30.82
N ALA A 183 3.78 12.72 -29.71
CA ALA A 183 2.41 12.21 -29.73
C ALA A 183 1.39 13.28 -30.14
N TYR A 184 1.59 14.53 -29.71
CA TYR A 184 0.78 15.67 -30.12
C TYR A 184 0.88 15.87 -31.64
N ASP A 185 2.10 16.00 -32.16
CA ASP A 185 2.36 16.33 -33.58
C ASP A 185 1.83 15.28 -34.54
N ARG A 186 1.88 14.01 -34.13
CA ARG A 186 1.36 12.89 -34.91
C ARG A 186 -0.16 12.73 -34.78
N GLY A 187 -0.85 13.65 -34.10
CA GLY A 187 -2.29 13.60 -33.87
C GLY A 187 -2.74 12.43 -32.99
N ARG A 188 -1.83 11.80 -32.23
CA ARG A 188 -2.18 10.64 -31.37
C ARG A 188 -3.00 11.05 -30.16
N LEU A 189 -2.92 12.33 -29.77
CA LEU A 189 -3.67 12.90 -28.65
C LEU A 189 -5.06 13.45 -29.04
N ARG A 190 -5.51 13.28 -30.29
CA ARG A 190 -6.83 13.76 -30.77
C ARG A 190 -7.99 13.27 -29.91
N LYS A 191 -7.95 12.01 -29.47
CA LYS A 191 -8.99 11.43 -28.59
C LYS A 191 -9.05 12.07 -27.20
N LEU A 192 -7.98 12.74 -26.78
CA LEU A 192 -7.89 13.48 -25.52
C LEU A 192 -8.22 14.97 -25.71
N GLY A 193 -8.67 15.37 -26.91
CA GLY A 193 -9.09 16.73 -27.24
C GLY A 193 -7.95 17.65 -27.69
N PHE A 194 -6.81 17.10 -28.10
CA PHE A 194 -5.71 17.88 -28.69
C PHE A 194 -5.77 17.87 -30.21
N ASP A 195 -5.89 19.06 -30.80
CA ASP A 195 -5.87 19.24 -32.24
C ASP A 195 -4.45 19.55 -32.72
N PRO A 196 -3.79 18.67 -33.50
CA PRO A 196 -2.43 18.91 -33.98
C PRO A 196 -2.31 20.10 -34.93
N GLU A 197 -3.43 20.59 -35.50
CA GLU A 197 -3.43 21.78 -36.36
C GLU A 197 -3.27 23.07 -35.55
N ILE A 198 -3.54 23.03 -34.24
CA ILE A 198 -3.26 24.15 -33.34
C ILE A 198 -1.76 24.11 -33.01
N PRO A 199 -0.99 25.17 -33.30
CA PRO A 199 0.41 25.21 -32.88
C PRO A 199 0.52 25.11 -31.35
N ARG A 200 1.45 24.30 -30.84
CA ARG A 200 1.60 24.02 -29.40
C ARG A 200 1.69 25.29 -28.53
N TYR A 201 2.40 26.31 -28.99
CA TYR A 201 2.55 27.60 -28.30
C TYR A 201 1.24 28.41 -28.20
N ARG A 202 0.20 28.05 -28.97
CA ARG A 202 -1.15 28.64 -28.92
C ARG A 202 -2.12 27.90 -28.00
N LEU A 203 -1.72 26.77 -27.42
CA LEU A 203 -2.54 26.05 -26.44
C LEU A 203 -2.91 26.96 -25.27
N ASN A 204 -4.13 26.79 -24.76
CA ASN A 204 -4.59 27.48 -23.56
C ASN A 204 -3.95 26.87 -22.30
N ASP A 205 -4.16 27.52 -21.16
CA ASP A 205 -3.50 27.13 -19.90
C ASP A 205 -3.84 25.70 -19.49
N ASP A 206 -5.13 25.37 -19.47
CA ASP A 206 -5.62 24.02 -19.16
C ASP A 206 -4.96 22.95 -20.03
N ARG A 207 -4.85 23.20 -21.35
CA ARG A 207 -4.25 22.24 -22.29
C ARG A 207 -2.75 22.08 -22.10
N ARG A 208 -2.04 23.14 -21.73
CA ARG A 208 -0.61 23.04 -21.38
C ARG A 208 -0.43 22.28 -20.07
N GLY A 209 -1.29 22.53 -19.08
CA GLY A 209 -1.35 21.78 -17.84
C GLY A 209 -1.60 20.29 -18.09
N ASP A 210 -2.57 19.95 -18.95
CA ASP A 210 -2.85 18.55 -19.35
C ASP A 210 -1.62 17.89 -20.01
N LEU A 211 -0.93 18.55 -20.94
CA LEU A 211 0.28 18.00 -21.58
C LEU A 211 1.42 17.82 -20.58
N SER A 212 1.62 18.80 -19.69
CA SER A 212 2.61 18.74 -18.61
C SER A 212 2.32 17.55 -17.69
N GLY A 213 1.06 17.35 -17.28
CA GLY A 213 0.65 16.23 -16.44
C GLY A 213 0.80 14.87 -17.14
N MET A 214 0.55 14.78 -18.44
CA MET A 214 0.85 13.57 -19.23
C MET A 214 2.34 13.25 -19.23
N ALA A 215 3.20 14.27 -19.44
CA ALA A 215 4.64 14.09 -19.45
C ALA A 215 5.15 13.68 -18.06
N GLU A 216 4.63 14.27 -16.98
CA GLU A 216 4.92 13.85 -15.60
C GLU A 216 4.52 12.39 -15.35
N GLY A 217 3.33 11.99 -15.81
CA GLY A 217 2.85 10.61 -15.72
C GLY A 217 3.76 9.62 -16.48
N ILE A 218 4.23 9.99 -17.67
CA ILE A 218 5.19 9.18 -18.44
C ILE A 218 6.54 9.09 -17.73
N ALA A 219 7.07 10.21 -17.24
CA ALA A 219 8.32 10.24 -16.48
C ALA A 219 8.25 9.30 -15.28
N MET A 220 7.18 9.39 -14.49
CA MET A 220 6.92 8.50 -13.35
C MET A 220 6.83 7.05 -13.79
N GLY A 221 6.05 6.75 -14.83
CA GLY A 221 5.92 5.40 -15.37
C GLY A 221 7.24 4.78 -15.80
N VAL A 222 8.09 5.54 -16.50
CA VAL A 222 9.42 5.09 -16.95
C VAL A 222 10.34 4.78 -15.76
N VAL A 223 10.34 5.66 -14.74
CA VAL A 223 11.16 5.46 -13.54
C VAL A 223 10.72 4.22 -12.77
N LEU A 224 9.43 4.11 -12.49
CA LEU A 224 8.89 2.98 -11.71
C LEU A 224 9.04 1.66 -12.46
N GLN A 225 8.84 1.65 -13.78
CA GLN A 225 9.11 0.48 -14.61
C GLN A 225 10.60 0.09 -14.57
N GLY A 226 11.51 1.07 -14.67
CA GLY A 226 12.95 0.82 -14.61
C GLY A 226 13.42 0.28 -13.26
N LEU A 227 12.75 0.66 -12.17
CA LEU A 227 12.98 0.15 -10.82
C LEU A 227 12.16 -1.11 -10.48
N GLU A 228 11.35 -1.58 -11.43
CA GLU A 228 10.45 -2.73 -11.26
C GLU A 228 9.50 -2.59 -10.05
N PHE A 229 9.06 -1.36 -9.79
CA PHE A 229 8.07 -1.03 -8.76
C PHE A 229 6.66 -0.97 -9.34
N ASP A 230 5.71 -1.49 -8.57
CA ASP A 230 4.29 -1.33 -8.83
C ASP A 230 3.77 -0.02 -8.24
N VAL A 231 2.90 0.67 -8.96
CA VAL A 231 2.33 1.95 -8.52
C VAL A 231 1.25 1.70 -7.47
N HIS A 232 1.53 2.02 -6.21
CA HIS A 232 0.54 2.03 -5.14
C HIS A 232 0.07 3.48 -4.91
N GLU A 233 -1.21 3.75 -5.16
CA GLU A 233 -1.89 4.99 -4.73
C GLU A 233 -1.49 6.35 -5.36
N SER A 234 -0.73 6.44 -6.45
CA SER A 234 -0.62 7.74 -7.14
C SER A 234 -1.87 8.02 -7.99
N GLU A 235 -2.91 8.67 -7.44
CA GLU A 235 -4.14 9.01 -8.19
C GLU A 235 -3.83 9.87 -9.44
N VAL A 236 -2.81 10.71 -9.38
CA VAL A 236 -2.38 11.58 -10.49
C VAL A 236 -1.64 10.79 -11.57
N ALA A 237 -0.59 10.03 -11.22
CA ALA A 237 0.10 9.18 -12.20
C ALA A 237 -0.86 8.13 -12.77
N TRP A 238 -1.75 7.58 -11.94
CA TRP A 238 -2.81 6.66 -12.33
C TRP A 238 -3.82 7.29 -13.28
N LYS A 239 -4.34 8.49 -13.02
CA LYS A 239 -5.25 9.18 -13.97
C LYS A 239 -4.59 9.43 -15.32
N HIS A 240 -3.29 9.75 -15.35
CA HIS A 240 -2.55 9.97 -16.59
C HIS A 240 -2.18 8.65 -17.31
N LEU A 241 -1.79 7.60 -16.58
CA LEU A 241 -1.52 6.26 -17.11
C LEU A 241 -2.80 5.51 -17.53
N MET A 242 -3.92 5.70 -16.82
CA MET A 242 -5.24 5.12 -17.15
C MET A 242 -5.85 5.75 -18.40
N ARG A 243 -5.46 6.97 -18.80
CA ARG A 243 -5.74 7.49 -20.15
C ARG A 243 -5.00 6.68 -21.24
N MET A 244 -4.01 5.86 -20.88
CA MET A 244 -3.25 4.93 -21.73
C MET A 244 -3.60 3.44 -21.51
N LYS A 245 -4.62 3.16 -20.69
CA LYS A 245 -5.44 1.95 -20.37
C LYS A 245 -4.94 0.50 -20.56
N ASP A 246 -3.97 0.17 -21.40
CA ASP A 246 -3.63 -1.24 -21.64
C ASP A 246 -2.53 -1.80 -20.74
N PHE A 247 -2.00 -1.04 -19.78
CA PHE A 247 -0.94 -1.50 -18.88
C PHE A 247 -1.11 -0.96 -17.46
N VAL A 248 -0.93 -1.88 -16.50
CA VAL A 248 -0.87 -1.69 -15.03
C VAL A 248 -2.25 -1.71 -14.36
N ASP A 249 -2.54 -2.77 -13.59
CA ASP A 249 -3.69 -2.94 -12.68
C ASP A 249 -3.17 -3.14 -11.23
N ALA A 250 -2.35 -2.20 -10.74
CA ALA A 250 -1.52 -2.37 -9.53
C ALA A 250 -2.29 -2.42 -8.18
N TYR A 251 -3.59 -2.08 -8.17
CA TYR A 251 -4.42 -2.13 -6.96
C TYR A 251 -4.88 -3.55 -6.55
N GLY A 252 -4.57 -4.53 -7.39
CA GLY A 252 -5.11 -5.87 -7.31
C GLY A 252 -4.66 -6.72 -6.12
N ALA A 253 -3.35 -6.74 -5.84
CA ALA A 253 -2.76 -7.67 -4.88
C ALA A 253 -3.16 -7.37 -3.42
N VAL A 254 -3.24 -6.10 -3.03
CA VAL A 254 -3.74 -5.69 -1.70
C VAL A 254 -5.21 -6.09 -1.56
N LYS A 255 -6.04 -5.69 -2.54
CA LYS A 255 -7.48 -6.01 -2.57
C LYS A 255 -7.73 -7.53 -2.55
N ALA A 256 -6.88 -8.30 -3.22
CA ALA A 256 -6.91 -9.76 -3.22
C ALA A 256 -6.70 -10.35 -1.83
N VAL A 257 -5.68 -9.88 -1.10
CA VAL A 257 -5.41 -10.30 0.28
C VAL A 257 -6.55 -9.88 1.21
N GLU A 258 -7.08 -8.66 1.06
CA GLU A 258 -8.24 -8.22 1.84
C GLU A 258 -9.47 -9.11 1.61
N GLN A 259 -9.75 -9.48 0.36
CA GLN A 259 -10.84 -10.41 0.01
C GLN A 259 -10.58 -11.80 0.61
N GLY A 260 -9.35 -12.31 0.55
CA GLY A 260 -8.95 -13.57 1.17
C GLY A 260 -9.17 -13.58 2.69
N LEU A 261 -8.78 -12.50 3.39
CA LEU A 261 -9.05 -12.34 4.82
C LEU A 261 -10.56 -12.30 5.12
N ARG A 262 -11.36 -11.62 4.30
CA ARG A 262 -12.84 -11.61 4.45
C ARG A 262 -13.45 -13.00 4.28
N VAL A 263 -12.97 -13.79 3.33
CA VAL A 263 -13.37 -15.20 3.16
C VAL A 263 -13.11 -16.00 4.45
N GLU A 264 -12.01 -15.71 5.14
CA GLU A 264 -11.64 -16.32 6.41
C GLU A 264 -12.30 -15.67 7.64
N ASN A 265 -13.24 -14.74 7.43
CA ASN A 265 -13.92 -13.93 8.44
C ASN A 265 -12.97 -13.15 9.36
N LEU A 266 -11.89 -12.64 8.78
CA LEU A 266 -10.89 -11.80 9.46
C LEU A 266 -10.97 -10.34 8.99
N PRO A 267 -10.77 -9.38 9.91
CA PRO A 267 -10.57 -7.98 9.53
C PRO A 267 -9.27 -7.81 8.72
N ASN A 268 -9.24 -6.84 7.80
CA ASN A 268 -8.02 -6.44 7.10
C ASN A 268 -7.01 -5.76 8.06
N ILE A 269 -5.78 -5.55 7.58
CA ILE A 269 -4.69 -4.97 8.38
C ILE A 269 -5.05 -3.55 8.87
N PRO A 270 -5.60 -2.64 8.05
CA PRO A 270 -6.08 -1.33 8.53
C PRO A 270 -7.11 -1.45 9.65
N ALA A 271 -8.09 -2.36 9.57
CA ALA A 271 -9.08 -2.55 10.63
C ALA A 271 -8.49 -3.12 11.91
N LEU A 272 -7.46 -3.97 11.84
CA LEU A 272 -6.73 -4.48 13.00
C LEU A 272 -5.94 -3.37 13.71
N LEU A 273 -5.29 -2.48 12.95
CA LEU A 273 -4.59 -1.30 13.47
C LEU A 273 -5.57 -0.32 14.12
N LEU A 274 -6.69 -0.03 13.45
CA LEU A 274 -7.73 0.87 13.97
C LEU A 274 -8.33 0.36 15.29
N LYS A 275 -8.55 -0.95 15.40
CA LYS A 275 -9.03 -1.60 16.62
C LYS A 275 -7.93 -1.80 17.68
N ARG A 276 -6.69 -1.39 17.40
CA ARG A 276 -5.50 -1.59 18.25
C ARG A 276 -5.26 -3.04 18.65
N VAL A 277 -5.69 -3.98 17.81
CA VAL A 277 -5.38 -5.41 17.97
C VAL A 277 -3.90 -5.65 17.66
N ILE A 278 -3.38 -4.90 16.68
CA ILE A 278 -1.97 -4.82 16.34
C ILE A 278 -1.57 -3.34 16.31
N GLY A 279 -0.33 -3.02 16.68
CA GLY A 279 0.24 -1.68 16.52
C GLY A 279 1.10 -1.57 15.25
N LEU A 280 1.40 -0.34 14.81
CA LEU A 280 2.31 -0.11 13.68
C LEU A 280 3.69 -0.76 13.90
N ARG A 281 4.18 -0.75 15.14
CA ARG A 281 5.45 -1.42 15.52
C ARG A 281 5.40 -2.95 15.39
N ASP A 282 4.22 -3.55 15.46
CA ASP A 282 4.07 -5.00 15.29
C ASP A 282 4.16 -5.41 13.81
N ILE A 283 4.02 -4.46 12.87
CA ILE A 283 4.05 -4.72 11.43
C ILE A 283 5.42 -5.25 11.01
N VAL A 284 6.51 -4.71 11.57
CA VAL A 284 7.87 -5.19 11.27
C VAL A 284 8.02 -6.66 11.70
N LYS A 285 7.50 -7.02 12.89
CA LYS A 285 7.52 -8.40 13.38
C LYS A 285 6.62 -9.30 12.52
N LEU A 286 5.42 -8.85 12.20
CA LEU A 286 4.46 -9.59 11.37
C LEU A 286 5.02 -9.86 9.98
N ARG A 287 5.62 -8.86 9.33
CA ARG A 287 6.25 -8.99 8.01
C ARG A 287 7.31 -10.09 7.96
N ASN A 288 8.10 -10.19 9.04
CA ASN A 288 9.18 -11.16 9.17
C ASN A 288 8.74 -12.51 9.73
N ASP A 289 7.47 -12.65 10.10
CA ASP A 289 6.90 -13.94 10.45
C ASP A 289 6.98 -14.90 9.23
N PRO A 290 7.47 -16.14 9.40
CA PRO A 290 7.54 -17.11 8.33
C PRO A 290 6.21 -17.30 7.58
N ALA A 291 5.08 -17.23 8.28
CA ALA A 291 3.75 -17.37 7.66
C ALA A 291 3.43 -16.19 6.73
N THR A 292 3.87 -14.97 7.06
CA THR A 292 3.70 -13.79 6.20
C THR A 292 4.64 -13.85 4.99
N GLN A 293 5.85 -14.36 5.16
CA GLN A 293 6.77 -14.59 4.04
C GLN A 293 6.22 -15.64 3.07
N GLU A 294 5.62 -16.72 3.59
CA GLU A 294 4.93 -17.74 2.78
C GLU A 294 3.70 -17.17 2.07
N LEU A 295 2.89 -16.35 2.75
CA LEU A 295 1.77 -15.66 2.11
C LEU A 295 2.24 -14.83 0.92
N ARG A 296 3.29 -14.01 1.09
CA ARG A 296 3.83 -13.20 0.00
C ARG A 296 4.27 -14.06 -1.16
N ARG A 297 5.04 -15.11 -0.89
CA ARG A 297 5.48 -16.05 -1.94
C ARG A 297 4.29 -16.66 -2.67
N TRP A 298 3.29 -17.17 -1.93
CA TRP A 298 2.08 -17.75 -2.49
C TRP A 298 1.26 -16.77 -3.34
N LEU A 299 1.10 -15.52 -2.86
CA LEU A 299 0.34 -14.47 -3.55
C LEU A 299 0.97 -14.16 -4.91
N TRP A 300 2.29 -13.98 -4.93
CA TRP A 300 3.03 -13.61 -6.14
C TRP A 300 3.31 -14.79 -7.08
N GLU A 301 3.01 -16.03 -6.67
CA GLU A 301 2.99 -17.22 -7.52
C GLU A 301 1.66 -17.40 -8.28
N GLN A 302 0.62 -16.59 -7.99
CA GLN A 302 -0.67 -16.71 -8.69
C GLN A 302 -0.55 -16.27 -10.16
N PRO A 303 -1.32 -16.87 -11.10
CA PRO A 303 -1.26 -16.56 -12.54
C PRO A 303 -1.47 -15.07 -12.86
N ASP A 304 -2.31 -14.41 -12.06
CA ASP A 304 -2.46 -12.96 -12.04
C ASP A 304 -2.67 -12.53 -10.57
N PRO A 305 -1.61 -12.06 -9.89
CA PRO A 305 -1.71 -11.61 -8.50
C PRO A 305 -2.51 -10.31 -8.36
N HIS A 306 -2.84 -9.64 -9.47
CA HIS A 306 -3.60 -8.40 -9.48
C HIS A 306 -5.11 -8.62 -9.74
N ASP A 307 -5.52 -9.77 -10.27
CA ASP A 307 -6.94 -10.12 -10.34
C ASP A 307 -7.42 -10.58 -8.96
N ALA A 308 -7.97 -9.64 -8.19
CA ALA A 308 -8.45 -9.88 -6.84
C ALA A 308 -9.44 -11.05 -6.76
N ASP A 309 -10.34 -11.18 -7.74
CA ASP A 309 -11.34 -12.24 -7.75
C ASP A 309 -10.69 -13.60 -8.09
N ALA A 310 -9.71 -13.63 -9.00
CA ALA A 310 -8.94 -14.84 -9.29
C ALA A 310 -8.11 -15.29 -8.08
N VAL A 311 -7.42 -14.37 -7.41
CA VAL A 311 -6.65 -14.67 -6.21
C VAL A 311 -7.58 -15.10 -5.07
N ALA A 312 -8.75 -14.49 -4.89
CA ALA A 312 -9.72 -14.92 -3.87
C ALA A 312 -10.23 -16.36 -4.15
N ARG A 313 -10.48 -16.70 -5.43
CA ARG A 313 -10.80 -18.10 -5.83
C ARG A 313 -9.63 -19.05 -5.56
N ALA A 314 -8.40 -18.63 -5.85
CA ALA A 314 -7.20 -19.42 -5.57
C ALA A 314 -6.95 -19.60 -4.07
N TRP A 315 -7.23 -18.56 -3.26
CA TRP A 315 -7.18 -18.59 -1.81
C TRP A 315 -8.18 -19.62 -1.27
N LEU A 316 -9.44 -19.54 -1.71
CA LEU A 316 -10.48 -20.52 -1.40
C LEU A 316 -10.01 -21.94 -1.75
N ALA A 317 -9.47 -22.15 -2.95
CA ALA A 317 -8.96 -23.44 -3.38
C ALA A 317 -7.79 -23.92 -2.49
N ALA A 318 -6.88 -23.04 -2.10
CA ALA A 318 -5.72 -23.34 -1.25
C ALA A 318 -6.13 -23.73 0.17
N ILE A 319 -7.23 -23.16 0.70
CA ILE A 319 -7.76 -23.54 2.01
C ILE A 319 -8.67 -24.77 1.97
N THR A 320 -9.27 -25.10 0.82
CA THR A 320 -10.14 -26.28 0.65
C THR A 320 -9.37 -27.54 0.24
N ASN A 321 -8.25 -27.43 -0.48
CA ASN A 321 -7.49 -28.57 -1.01
C ASN A 321 -6.43 -29.14 -0.05
N ASN A 322 -6.19 -28.51 1.11
CA ASN A 322 -5.40 -29.12 2.18
C ASN A 322 -6.31 -30.06 3.00
N PRO A 323 -6.08 -31.38 2.98
CA PRO A 323 -7.01 -32.34 3.54
C PRO A 323 -6.83 -32.45 5.06
N LEU A 324 -7.45 -31.56 5.85
CA LEU A 324 -7.64 -31.82 7.29
C LEU A 324 -9.02 -31.38 7.81
N LYS A 325 -9.84 -32.43 8.00
CA LYS A 325 -10.66 -32.77 9.18
C LYS A 325 -11.75 -31.84 9.74
N ASP A 326 -11.97 -30.63 9.24
CA ASP A 326 -12.99 -29.76 9.88
C ASP A 326 -14.29 -29.57 9.09
N ARG A 327 -15.12 -30.62 9.09
CA ARG A 327 -16.43 -30.72 8.41
C ARG A 327 -17.42 -29.60 8.81
N SER A 328 -17.16 -28.91 9.91
CA SER A 328 -17.97 -27.83 10.49
C SER A 328 -17.67 -26.47 9.85
N TRP A 329 -16.39 -26.13 9.68
CA TRP A 329 -15.95 -24.93 8.96
C TRP A 329 -16.38 -24.96 7.48
N PHE A 330 -16.30 -26.13 6.85
CA PHE A 330 -16.75 -26.35 5.46
C PHE A 330 -18.23 -26.00 5.23
N LYS A 331 -19.10 -26.09 6.24
CA LYS A 331 -20.52 -25.71 6.13
C LYS A 331 -20.72 -24.20 6.22
N MET A 332 -19.92 -23.51 7.04
CA MET A 332 -19.99 -22.05 7.19
C MET A 332 -19.33 -21.32 6.01
N ALA A 333 -18.10 -21.70 5.62
CA ALA A 333 -17.39 -21.06 4.51
C ALA A 333 -18.12 -21.21 3.17
N ARG A 334 -18.82 -22.33 2.95
CA ARG A 334 -19.65 -22.55 1.76
C ARG A 334 -20.86 -21.61 1.74
N LEU A 335 -21.46 -21.32 2.90
CA LEU A 335 -22.59 -20.39 2.99
C LEU A 335 -22.17 -18.94 2.71
N THR A 336 -20.99 -18.51 3.19
CA THR A 336 -20.45 -17.15 2.96
C THR A 336 -19.90 -16.95 1.54
N ALA A 337 -19.23 -17.95 0.96
CA ALA A 337 -18.67 -17.84 -0.40
C ALA A 337 -19.75 -17.72 -1.49
N PHE A 338 -20.89 -18.43 -1.35
CA PHE A 338 -22.00 -18.32 -2.31
C PHE A 338 -22.80 -17.02 -2.17
N SER A 339 -22.78 -16.36 -1.00
CA SER A 339 -23.43 -15.07 -0.80
C SER A 339 -22.57 -13.91 -1.31
N VAL A 340 -21.24 -14.03 -1.27
CA VAL A 340 -20.31 -13.01 -1.81
C VAL A 340 -20.19 -13.10 -3.34
N LEU A 341 -20.20 -14.30 -3.93
CA LEU A 341 -20.14 -14.47 -5.40
C LEU A 341 -21.51 -14.35 -6.10
N GLY A 342 -22.62 -14.45 -5.36
CA GLY A 342 -23.99 -14.40 -5.90
C GLY A 342 -24.71 -13.04 -5.79
N GLY A 343 -24.08 -12.04 -5.16
CA GLY A 343 -24.70 -10.75 -4.82
C GLY A 343 -24.95 -9.75 -5.97
N VAL A 344 -25.17 -10.23 -7.19
CA VAL A 344 -25.61 -9.40 -8.34
C VAL A 344 -26.92 -9.91 -8.97
N ALA A 345 -27.47 -11.05 -8.52
CA ALA A 345 -28.72 -11.58 -9.07
C ALA A 345 -29.76 -11.83 -7.97
N GLY A 346 -30.49 -10.79 -7.55
CA GLY A 346 -31.70 -10.98 -6.76
C GLY A 346 -32.09 -9.87 -5.80
N VAL A 347 -32.26 -8.63 -6.27
CA VAL A 347 -33.11 -7.65 -5.55
C VAL A 347 -34.09 -7.05 -6.55
N ALA A 348 -35.00 -7.89 -7.01
CA ALA A 348 -36.20 -7.48 -7.72
C ALA A 348 -37.42 -7.95 -6.91
N THR A 349 -37.61 -7.37 -5.72
CA THR A 349 -38.94 -7.25 -5.12
C THR A 349 -39.02 -5.89 -4.43
N GLY A 350 -39.82 -5.00 -5.02
CA GLY A 350 -39.90 -3.60 -4.64
C GLY A 350 -40.56 -3.38 -3.28
N SER A 351 -39.87 -2.66 -2.40
CA SER A 351 -40.46 -1.91 -1.30
C SER A 351 -39.47 -0.79 -0.90
N PRO A 352 -39.93 0.47 -0.70
CA PRO A 352 -39.03 1.60 -0.40
C PRO A 352 -38.43 1.60 1.02
N VAL A 353 -38.65 0.55 1.82
CA VAL A 353 -38.22 0.49 3.23
C VAL A 353 -36.98 -0.41 3.45
N GLY A 354 -36.44 -1.01 2.39
CA GLY A 354 -35.39 -2.04 2.48
C GLY A 354 -33.93 -1.58 2.51
N MET A 355 -33.61 -0.28 2.45
CA MET A 355 -32.22 0.17 2.26
C MET A 355 -31.39 0.41 3.54
N ALA A 356 -31.95 0.15 4.74
CA ALA A 356 -31.26 0.40 6.02
C ALA A 356 -30.98 -0.85 6.88
N ALA A 357 -31.30 -2.07 6.43
CA ALA A 357 -31.25 -3.28 7.26
C ALA A 357 -30.14 -4.29 6.91
N SER A 358 -29.27 -4.03 5.94
CA SER A 358 -28.27 -5.00 5.47
C SER A 358 -26.89 -4.93 6.12
N ILE A 359 -26.66 -4.04 7.10
CA ILE A 359 -25.32 -3.87 7.73
C ILE A 359 -25.28 -4.22 9.24
N LEU A 360 -26.41 -4.54 9.90
CA LEU A 360 -26.41 -4.69 11.38
C LEU A 360 -26.94 -6.00 11.99
N ALA A 361 -27.09 -7.08 11.22
CA ALA A 361 -27.63 -8.35 11.75
C ALA A 361 -26.71 -9.58 11.57
N GLY A 362 -25.39 -9.44 11.73
CA GLY A 362 -24.46 -10.56 11.54
C GLY A 362 -23.18 -10.58 12.40
N THR A 363 -23.07 -9.77 13.46
CA THR A 363 -21.83 -9.68 14.27
C THR A 363 -21.96 -10.24 15.70
N ALA A 364 -22.99 -11.03 15.97
CA ALA A 364 -23.13 -11.67 17.28
C ALA A 364 -23.60 -13.13 17.13
N LEU A 365 -22.68 -14.06 16.84
CA LEU A 365 -22.71 -15.46 17.34
C LEU A 365 -21.55 -16.27 16.76
N ASN A 366 -20.84 -16.98 17.66
CA ASN A 366 -19.82 -18.03 17.46
C ASN A 366 -18.32 -17.63 17.43
N PHE A 367 -17.85 -16.95 18.48
CA PHE A 367 -16.46 -17.07 18.95
C PHE A 367 -16.42 -17.77 20.32
N ALA A 368 -16.72 -19.06 20.33
CA ALA A 368 -16.45 -19.94 21.45
C ALA A 368 -16.45 -21.39 20.95
N LEU A 369 -15.25 -21.94 20.70
CA LEU A 369 -14.81 -23.32 21.00
C LEU A 369 -13.65 -23.73 20.07
N GLY A 370 -12.55 -24.18 20.68
CA GLY A 370 -11.55 -25.05 20.04
C GLY A 370 -10.24 -24.40 19.59
N ALA A 371 -9.49 -23.76 20.49
CA ALA A 371 -8.09 -23.39 20.22
C ALA A 371 -7.22 -23.70 21.45
N ALA A 372 -6.99 -24.99 21.69
CA ALA A 372 -5.85 -25.49 22.43
C ALA A 372 -5.55 -26.91 21.94
N ASP A 373 -4.27 -27.16 21.65
CA ASP A 373 -3.65 -28.45 21.31
C ASP A 373 -3.95 -29.09 19.94
N THR A 374 -3.33 -28.58 18.86
CA THR A 374 -2.94 -29.47 17.73
C THR A 374 -1.91 -28.94 16.71
N PHE A 375 -1.07 -27.94 16.99
CA PHE A 375 -0.21 -27.39 15.92
C PHE A 375 1.23 -27.16 16.38
N GLY A 376 2.08 -28.17 16.17
CA GLY A 376 3.50 -28.08 16.53
C GLY A 376 4.51 -28.69 15.55
N VAL A 377 4.16 -29.63 14.67
CA VAL A 377 5.21 -30.35 13.90
C VAL A 377 4.86 -30.63 12.41
N GLU A 378 3.60 -30.52 11.99
CA GLU A 378 3.20 -30.87 10.60
C GLU A 378 3.26 -29.69 9.60
N SER A 379 3.60 -28.47 10.04
CA SER A 379 3.65 -27.27 9.18
C SER A 379 4.90 -27.16 8.31
N LEU A 380 5.92 -28.01 8.47
CA LEU A 380 7.11 -27.97 7.60
C LEU A 380 6.96 -28.76 6.29
N LEU A 381 5.88 -29.55 6.13
CA LEU A 381 5.69 -30.45 4.97
C LEU A 381 4.50 -30.11 4.06
N THR A 382 3.73 -29.09 4.37
CA THR A 382 2.57 -28.67 3.55
C THR A 382 2.94 -27.51 2.62
N LYS A 383 2.40 -27.54 1.39
CA LYS A 383 2.59 -26.47 0.39
C LYS A 383 2.26 -25.09 1.01
N PRO A 384 2.95 -24.01 0.58
CA PRO A 384 2.66 -22.65 1.04
C PRO A 384 1.16 -22.37 0.98
N SER A 385 0.60 -21.92 2.10
CA SER A 385 -0.84 -21.69 2.22
C SER A 385 -1.10 -20.37 2.92
N PRO A 386 -1.96 -19.51 2.35
CA PRO A 386 -2.27 -18.20 2.93
C PRO A 386 -2.99 -18.32 4.28
N ARG A 387 -3.54 -19.50 4.62
CA ARG A 387 -4.20 -19.80 5.90
C ARG A 387 -3.28 -19.63 7.10
N ARG A 388 -1.97 -19.90 6.96
CA ARG A 388 -1.03 -19.78 8.08
C ARG A 388 -0.90 -18.34 8.55
N PHE A 389 -0.90 -17.39 7.61
CA PHE A 389 -0.95 -15.97 7.93
C PHE A 389 -2.26 -15.60 8.64
N ALA A 390 -3.39 -16.09 8.13
CA ALA A 390 -4.69 -15.91 8.79
C ALA A 390 -4.70 -16.45 10.24
N ASP A 391 -4.04 -17.58 10.50
CA ASP A 391 -3.89 -18.14 11.84
C ASP A 391 -3.05 -17.24 12.77
N VAL A 392 -1.96 -16.65 12.27
CA VAL A 392 -1.18 -15.64 13.03
C VAL A 392 -2.06 -14.45 13.41
N LEU A 393 -2.91 -13.97 12.50
CA LEU A 393 -3.85 -12.89 12.81
C LEU A 393 -4.91 -13.32 13.83
N ARG A 394 -5.46 -14.54 13.73
CA ARG A 394 -6.40 -15.11 14.72
C ARG A 394 -5.78 -15.15 16.11
N GLN A 395 -4.52 -15.56 16.23
CA GLN A 395 -3.82 -15.59 17.51
C GLN A 395 -3.71 -14.19 18.12
N LYS A 396 -3.37 -13.16 17.32
CA LYS A 396 -3.32 -11.78 17.80
C LYS A 396 -4.69 -11.25 18.22
N ILE A 397 -5.75 -11.55 17.45
CA ILE A 397 -7.13 -11.20 17.81
C ILE A 397 -7.54 -11.89 19.12
N ALA A 398 -7.28 -13.19 19.26
CA ALA A 398 -7.59 -13.95 20.45
C ALA A 398 -6.83 -13.45 21.68
N ALA A 399 -5.54 -13.12 21.53
CA ALA A 399 -4.74 -12.55 22.61
C ALA A 399 -5.25 -11.17 23.06
N HIS A 400 -5.75 -10.36 22.12
CA HIS A 400 -6.33 -9.05 22.42
C HIS A 400 -7.73 -9.17 23.09
N GLN A 401 -8.52 -10.16 22.68
CA GLN A 401 -9.86 -10.43 23.23
C GLN A 401 -9.83 -11.23 24.54
N ALA A 402 -8.72 -11.90 24.84
CA ALA A 402 -8.56 -12.60 26.11
C ALA A 402 -8.77 -11.60 27.25
N PRO A 403 -9.67 -11.87 28.20
CA PRO A 403 -9.90 -10.98 29.32
C PRO A 403 -8.55 -10.78 30.01
N ALA A 404 -8.13 -9.51 30.16
CA ALA A 404 -6.89 -9.13 30.82
C ALA A 404 -6.75 -10.00 32.07
N GLN A 405 -5.87 -11.00 32.01
CA GLN A 405 -5.74 -11.93 33.11
C GLN A 405 -5.25 -11.07 34.28
N LEU A 406 -6.14 -10.88 35.27
CA LEU A 406 -5.82 -10.12 36.47
C LEU A 406 -4.44 -10.57 36.96
N PRO A 407 -3.49 -9.64 37.20
CA PRO A 407 -2.14 -10.00 37.61
C PRO A 407 -2.20 -11.03 38.73
N GLU A 408 -1.39 -12.09 38.69
CA GLU A 408 -1.45 -13.18 39.68
C GLU A 408 -1.43 -12.68 41.14
N GLY A 409 -0.84 -11.51 41.39
CA GLY A 409 -0.90 -10.79 42.66
C GLY A 409 -2.33 -10.55 43.17
N ASN A 410 -3.28 -10.17 42.31
CA ASN A 410 -4.68 -9.95 42.67
C ASN A 410 -5.41 -11.26 43.00
N ARG A 411 -5.02 -12.40 42.41
CA ARG A 411 -5.58 -13.71 42.78
C ARG A 411 -5.11 -14.16 44.17
N LYS A 412 -3.83 -13.96 44.50
CA LYS A 412 -3.31 -14.25 45.86
C LYS A 412 -3.92 -13.32 46.90
N GLN A 413 -4.08 -12.03 46.59
CA GLN A 413 -4.71 -11.07 47.51
C GLN A 413 -6.20 -11.35 47.74
N ARG A 414 -6.97 -11.71 46.70
CA ARG A 414 -8.38 -12.12 46.86
C ARG A 414 -8.52 -13.42 47.65
N ARG A 415 -7.67 -14.43 47.38
CA ARG A 415 -7.64 -15.67 48.18
C ARG A 415 -7.26 -15.42 49.63
N ALA A 416 -6.32 -14.51 49.89
CA ALA A 416 -5.94 -14.11 51.24
C ALA A 416 -7.06 -13.33 51.96
N GLN A 417 -7.78 -12.44 51.27
CA GLN A 417 -8.94 -11.74 51.82
C GLN A 417 -10.11 -12.69 52.10
N GLU A 418 -10.39 -13.64 51.20
CA GLU A 418 -11.42 -14.66 51.40
C GLU A 418 -11.07 -15.61 52.55
N ALA A 419 -9.80 -16.01 52.68
CA ALA A 419 -9.33 -16.80 53.81
C ALA A 419 -9.45 -16.04 55.14
N ARG A 420 -9.18 -14.72 55.16
CA ARG A 420 -9.39 -13.87 56.33
C ARG A 420 -10.87 -13.74 56.70
N LYS A 421 -11.75 -13.56 55.72
CA LYS A 421 -13.21 -13.53 55.94
C LYS A 421 -13.76 -14.86 56.47
N ARG A 422 -13.20 -16.00 56.05
CA ARG A 422 -13.57 -17.33 56.55
C ARG A 422 -13.07 -17.63 57.96
N LYS A 423 -12.02 -16.95 58.44
CA LYS A 423 -11.54 -17.07 59.83
C LYS A 423 -12.25 -16.10 60.80
N ALA A 424 -12.94 -15.10 60.26
CA ALA A 424 -13.68 -14.10 61.05
C ALA A 424 -15.18 -14.46 61.21
N LYS A 425 -15.67 -15.43 60.44
CA LYS A 425 -16.88 -16.19 60.74
C LYS A 425 -16.47 -17.42 61.52
#